data_AF-A0A7L4Y3J8-F1
#
_entry.id   AF-A0A7L4Y3J8-F1
#
_cell.length_a   1.000
_cell.length_b   1.000
_cell.length_c   1.000
_cell.angle_alpha   90.00
_cell.angle_beta   90.00
_cell.angle_gamma   90.00
#
_symmetry.space_group_name_H-M   'P 1'
#
loop_
_entity.id
_entity.type
_entity.pdbx_description
1 polymer ?
#
loop_
_entity_poly.entity_id
_entity_poly.type
_entity_poly.pdbx_seq_one_letter_code
_entity_poly.pdbx_strand_id
1 'polypeptide(L)' 'MASKNTQPDPNSPKLTAGEHAKVAYYVARMAKRSIAGETVHMGDLERKVDRIINRARQRAERDENKRK' A
#
# COMPACT_ATOMS: atom_id res chain seq x y z
N MET A 1 18.83 -11.99 16.89
CA MET A 1 17.48 -11.41 16.86
C MET A 1 16.85 -11.73 15.52
N ALA A 2 15.64 -12.31 15.52
CA ALA A 2 15.00 -12.91 14.36
C ALA A 2 14.67 -11.87 13.27
N SER A 3 15.30 -12.00 12.10
CA SER A 3 14.89 -11.33 10.86
C SER A 3 13.60 -12.01 10.37
N LYS A 4 12.45 -11.57 10.89
CA LYS A 4 11.15 -12.07 10.45
C LYS A 4 10.68 -11.28 9.23
N ASN A 5 10.58 -11.99 8.10
CA ASN A 5 9.63 -11.78 7.01
C ASN A 5 9.68 -10.43 6.25
N THR A 6 10.66 -10.29 5.35
CA THR A 6 10.52 -9.44 4.16
C THR A 6 10.58 -10.31 2.91
N GLN A 7 9.76 -11.36 2.83
CA GLN A 7 9.47 -11.98 1.55
C GLN A 7 8.40 -11.10 0.90
N PRO A 8 8.71 -10.26 -0.11
CA PRO A 8 7.66 -9.67 -0.93
C PRO A 8 6.95 -10.85 -1.57
N ASP A 9 5.71 -11.07 -1.18
CA ASP A 9 4.85 -12.08 -1.78
C ASP A 9 4.88 -11.89 -3.31
N PRO A 10 5.01 -12.98 -4.10
CA PRO A 10 5.15 -12.87 -5.55
C PRO A 10 3.93 -12.23 -6.25
N ASN A 11 2.83 -12.01 -5.51
CA ASN A 11 1.61 -11.35 -5.97
C ASN A 11 1.44 -9.91 -5.46
N SER A 12 2.30 -9.38 -4.58
CA SER A 12 2.27 -7.97 -4.24
C SER A 12 3.20 -7.20 -5.18
N PRO A 13 2.68 -6.20 -5.90
CA PRO A 13 3.52 -5.37 -6.73
C PRO A 13 4.54 -4.65 -5.86
N LYS A 14 5.82 -4.68 -6.27
CA LYS A 14 6.87 -3.92 -5.58
C LYS A 14 6.50 -2.44 -5.58
N LEU A 15 6.16 -1.93 -4.40
CA LEU A 15 5.93 -0.51 -4.17
C LEU A 15 7.26 0.23 -4.28
N THR A 16 7.25 1.36 -4.98
CA THR A 16 8.38 2.29 -4.99
C THR A 16 8.52 2.96 -3.62
N ALA A 17 9.70 3.49 -3.28
CA ALA A 17 9.93 4.18 -2.01
C ALA A 17 8.90 5.30 -1.74
N GLY A 18 8.52 6.05 -2.77
CA GLY A 18 7.51 7.12 -2.66
C GLY A 18 6.09 6.60 -2.47
N GLU A 19 5.76 5.41 -2.97
CA GLU A 19 4.46 4.77 -2.73
C GLU A 19 4.38 4.16 -1.33
N HIS A 20 5.47 3.55 -0.86
CA HIS A 20 5.58 3.08 0.52
C HIS A 20 5.36 4.21 1.52
N ALA A 21 5.99 5.37 1.30
CA ALA A 21 5.80 6.54 2.16
C ALA A 21 4.33 7.01 2.20
N LYS A 22 3.65 7.00 1.05
CA LYS A 22 2.23 7.40 0.96
C LYS A 22 1.31 6.39 1.64
N VAL A 23 1.53 5.09 1.44
CA VAL A 23 0.77 4.04 2.13
C VAL A 23 0.98 4.16 3.63
N ALA A 24 2.23 4.28 4.10
CA ALA A 24 2.54 4.46 5.51
C ALA A 24 1.85 5.69 6.11
N TYR A 25 1.84 6.82 5.38
CA TYR A 25 1.14 8.02 5.81
C TYR A 25 -0.38 7.83 5.94
N TYR A 26 -1.02 7.17 4.98
CA TYR A 26 -2.46 6.91 5.05
C TYR A 26 -2.82 5.90 6.14
N VAL A 27 -2.01 4.85 6.33
CA VAL A 27 -2.16 3.90 7.44
C VAL A 27 -1.99 4.60 8.79
N ALA A 28 -0.98 5.47 8.94
CA ALA A 28 -0.81 6.27 10.15
C ALA A 28 -2.02 7.19 10.42
N ARG A 29 -2.63 7.77 9.37
CA ARG A 29 -3.88 8.53 9.51
C ARG A 29 -5.07 7.66 9.88
N MET A 30 -5.17 6.43 9.37
CA MET A 30 -6.20 5.47 9.77
C MET A 30 -6.05 5.10 11.25
N ALA A 31 -4.83 4.80 11.70
CA ALA A 31 -4.52 4.53 13.10
C ALA A 31 -4.79 5.75 14.01
N LYS A 32 -4.48 6.96 13.54
CA LYS A 32 -4.85 8.18 14.27
C LYS A 32 -6.36 8.36 14.38
N ARG A 33 -7.10 8.04 13.30
CA ARG A 33 -8.57 8.11 13.27
C ARG A 33 -9.22 7.01 14.11
N SER A 34 -8.63 5.81 14.18
CA SER A 34 -9.16 4.72 15.01
C SER A 34 -9.12 5.05 16.50
N ILE A 35 -8.15 5.85 16.95
CA ILE A 35 -8.08 6.37 18.32
C ILE A 35 -9.25 7.36 18.59
N ALA A 36 -9.76 8.06 17.58
CA ALA A 36 -10.82 9.05 17.73
C ALA A 36 -12.24 8.44 17.79
N GLY A 37 -12.39 7.12 17.59
CA GLY A 37 -13.65 6.39 17.73
C GLY A 37 -14.11 5.66 16.45
N GLU A 38 -14.91 4.60 16.61
CA GLU A 38 -15.40 3.74 15.51
C GLU A 38 -16.33 4.45 14.52
N THR A 39 -16.84 5.63 14.87
CA THR A 39 -17.70 6.44 14.00
C THR A 39 -16.91 7.20 12.93
N VAL A 40 -15.57 7.18 12.98
CA VAL A 40 -14.74 7.94 12.05
C VAL A 40 -14.58 7.20 10.73
N HIS A 41 -15.18 7.75 9.67
CA HIS A 41 -15.16 7.20 8.33
C HIS A 41 -13.72 7.00 7.79
N MET A 42 -13.34 5.73 7.58
CA MET A 42 -12.01 5.34 7.06
C MET A 42 -11.99 5.10 5.54
N GLY A 43 -13.15 4.96 4.89
CA GLY A 43 -13.23 4.60 3.47
C GLY A 43 -12.56 5.58 2.49
N ASP A 44 -12.32 6.84 2.88
CA ASP A 44 -11.51 7.78 2.08
C ASP A 44 -10.04 7.32 1.99
N LEU A 45 -9.50 6.86 3.13
CA LEU A 45 -8.10 6.49 3.27
C LEU A 45 -7.84 5.13 2.63
N GLU A 46 -8.76 4.18 2.78
CA GLU A 46 -8.71 2.88 2.11
C GLU A 46 -8.69 3.05 0.58
N ARG A 47 -9.61 3.85 0.02
CA ARG A 47 -9.62 4.16 -1.42
C ARG A 47 -8.31 4.77 -1.92
N LYS A 48 -7.60 5.53 -1.07
CA LYS A 48 -6.30 6.11 -1.43
C LYS A 48 -5.19 5.06 -1.42
N VAL A 49 -5.21 4.14 -0.46
CA VAL A 49 -4.28 3.00 -0.42
C VAL A 49 -4.52 2.09 -1.63
N ASP A 50 -5.77 1.74 -1.91
CA ASP A 50 -6.14 0.90 -3.06
C ASP A 50 -5.69 1.52 -4.39
N ARG A 51 -5.83 2.84 -4.54
CA ARG A 51 -5.35 3.54 -5.74
C ARG A 51 -3.84 3.42 -5.92
N ILE A 52 -3.08 3.46 -4.83
CA ILE A 52 -1.62 3.30 -4.88
C ILE A 52 -1.27 1.86 -5.26
N ILE A 53 -1.92 0.88 -4.64
CA ILE A 53 -1.70 -0.54 -4.95
C ILE A 53 -2.06 -0.84 -6.42
N ASN A 54 -3.21 -0.35 -6.89
CA ASN A 54 -3.63 -0.52 -8.29
C ASN A 54 -2.66 0.13 -9.28
N ARG A 55 -2.14 1.32 -8.97
CA ARG A 55 -1.10 1.96 -9.79
C ARG A 55 0.18 1.14 -9.81
N ALA A 56 0.54 0.52 -8.68
CA ALA A 56 1.69 -0.35 -8.60
C ALA A 56 1.52 -1.65 -9.40
N ARG A 57 0.31 -2.25 -9.37
CA ARG A 57 -0.04 -3.40 -10.23
C ARG A 57 0.07 -3.06 -11.70
N GLN A 58 -0.56 -1.96 -12.14
CA GLN A 58 -0.49 -1.51 -13.54
C GLN A 58 0.94 -1.26 -14.03
N ARG A 59 1.83 -0.78 -13.14
CA ARG A 59 3.25 -0.63 -13.46
C ARG A 59 3.93 -1.98 -13.63
N ALA A 60 3.71 -2.90 -12.69
CA ALA A 60 4.28 -4.24 -12.76
C ALA A 60 3.84 -4.99 -14.02
N GLU A 61 2.55 -4.95 -14.35
CA GLU A 61 1.98 -5.53 -15.58
C GLU A 61 2.58 -4.89 -16.85
N ARG A 62 2.76 -3.57 -16.86
CA ARG A 62 3.41 -2.87 -17.99
C ARG A 62 4.87 -3.27 -18.15
N ASP A 63 5.60 -3.40 -17.05
CA ASP A 63 7.02 -3.80 -17.06
C ASP A 63 7.17 -5.27 -17.46
N GLU A 64 6.24 -6.14 -17.06
CA GLU A 64 6.17 -7.54 -17.52
C GLU A 64 5.88 -7.64 -19.01
N ASN A 65 4.87 -6.90 -19.51
CA ASN A 65 4.52 -6.91 -20.94
C ASN A 65 5.63 -6.32 -21.83
N LYS A 66 6.45 -5.38 -21.31
CA LYS A 66 7.64 -4.89 -22.02
C LYS A 66 8.79 -5.90 -22.10
N ARG A 67 8.80 -6.92 -21.24
CA ARG A 67 9.86 -7.94 -21.17
C ARG A 67 9.52 -9.19 -21.98
N LYS A 68 8.27 -9.39 -22.35
CA LYS A 68 7.84 -10.38 -23.35
C LYS A 68 8.05 -9.84 -24.77
#